data_AF-A0A8T1BES8-F1
#
_entry.id   AF-A0A8T1BES8-F1
#
_cell.length_a   1.000
_cell.length_b   1.000
_cell.length_c   1.000
_cell.angle_alpha   90.00
_cell.angle_beta   90.00
_cell.angle_gamma   90.00
#
_symmetry.space_group_name_H-M   'P 1'
#
loop_
_entity.id
_entity.type
_entity.pdbx_description
1 polymer ?
#
loop_
_entity_poly.entity_id
_entity_poly.type
_entity_poly.pdbx_seq_one_letter_code
_entity_poly.pdbx_strand_id
1 'polypeptide(L)'
;MEKIRTRAEVNQETTWDLRDLFVTDVEWEQELRSLPEAAAQIETFKGRLGEGAEQLLACLDAREALQERIGKTASYARLKQSEDSTNPVNIENSAKAGDILSNLSSSLSFVNSEIVDLPDGTVERYLKELPGLEPYARSLARLIREKAHRLTPETEKVLASLGEVLDSPYRIYLRGKLADMTFDDALDGEDNNRPLSWSFYENNYEMSSDTKLRRSAYAAFSSTLNEYKNTFAEGYATEVKKQVVLSRLRGYDDVTDMLLSPQQVSKEMYNNVLDIIQQELAPHMRRLAALKKRELGLDKLMFSLRGRRCPPSSLQEDTVLVRVPAPVLATDAVRELSELGWVDKRISEIRPNRDIDIDDENEEDPVCSGSD
;
A
#
# COMPACT_ATOMS: atom_id res chain seq x y z
N MET A 1 6.38 1.61 35.06
CA MET A 1 5.73 0.79 34.01
C MET A 1 4.68 1.66 33.36
N GLU A 2 4.87 2.03 32.10
CA GLU A 2 3.80 2.66 31.32
C GLU A 2 2.66 1.66 31.16
N LYS A 3 1.44 2.09 31.55
CA LYS A 3 0.23 1.29 31.42
C LYS A 3 -0.21 1.33 29.96
N ILE A 4 -0.28 0.16 29.31
CA ILE A 4 -0.93 0.03 28.00
C ILE A 4 -2.41 0.35 28.21
N ARG A 5 -2.88 1.44 27.59
CA ARG A 5 -4.27 1.88 27.65
C ARG A 5 -5.12 1.02 26.73
N THR A 6 -6.28 0.59 27.21
CA THR A 6 -7.32 0.02 26.34
C THR A 6 -7.91 1.10 25.44
N ARG A 7 -8.53 0.73 24.32
CA ARG A 7 -9.15 1.69 23.40
C ARG A 7 -10.15 2.62 24.11
N ALA A 8 -10.92 2.10 25.07
CA ALA A 8 -11.88 2.88 25.86
C ALA A 8 -11.23 3.89 26.83
N GLU A 9 -9.94 3.73 27.17
CA GLU A 9 -9.18 4.63 28.04
C GLU A 9 -8.44 5.74 27.27
N VAL A 10 -8.49 5.73 25.93
CA VAL A 10 -7.88 6.77 25.08
C VAL A 10 -8.80 7.99 25.03
N ASN A 11 -8.23 9.19 25.18
CA ASN A 11 -8.99 10.44 25.09
C ASN A 11 -9.61 10.57 23.69
N GLN A 12 -10.92 10.80 23.59
CA GLN A 12 -11.64 10.95 22.33
C GLN A 12 -11.07 12.05 21.43
N GLU A 13 -10.52 13.14 22.01
CA GLU A 13 -9.85 14.20 21.23
C GLU A 13 -8.59 13.72 20.51
N THR A 14 -8.04 12.58 20.91
CA THR A 14 -6.88 11.93 20.28
C THR A 14 -7.30 10.76 19.36
N THR A 15 -8.58 10.69 19.02
CA THR A 15 -9.14 9.66 18.14
C THR A 15 -9.74 10.27 16.89
N TRP A 16 -9.72 9.52 15.78
CA TRP A 16 -10.50 9.91 14.60
C TRP A 16 -12.00 9.93 14.91
N ASP A 17 -12.74 10.75 14.16
CA ASP A 17 -14.20 10.81 14.22
C ASP A 17 -14.79 10.09 13.01
N LEU A 18 -15.65 9.11 13.25
CA LEU A 18 -16.31 8.32 12.20
C LEU A 18 -17.74 8.79 11.90
N ARG A 19 -18.22 9.84 12.58
CA ARG A 19 -19.59 10.35 12.42
C ARG A 19 -19.86 10.92 11.03
N ASP A 20 -18.81 11.32 10.31
CA ASP A 20 -18.92 11.75 8.91
C ASP A 20 -19.25 10.59 7.95
N LEU A 21 -19.05 9.34 8.37
CA LEU A 21 -19.47 8.15 7.62
C LEU A 21 -20.86 7.68 8.07
N PHE A 22 -21.01 7.41 9.37
CA PHE A 22 -22.27 7.02 10.00
C PHE A 22 -22.32 7.58 11.41
N VAL A 23 -23.43 8.20 11.79
CA VAL A 23 -23.58 8.79 13.12
C VAL A 23 -23.64 7.70 14.17
N THR A 24 -24.22 6.53 13.82
CA THR A 24 -24.37 5.40 14.72
C THR A 24 -24.11 4.06 14.05
N ASP A 25 -23.78 3.04 14.85
CA ASP A 25 -23.67 1.66 14.38
C ASP A 25 -25.01 1.11 13.84
N VAL A 26 -26.13 1.65 14.29
CA VAL A 26 -27.48 1.27 13.82
C VAL A 26 -27.70 1.75 12.38
N GLU A 27 -27.34 3.00 12.08
CA GLU A 27 -27.41 3.54 10.72
C GLU A 27 -26.50 2.77 9.77
N TRP A 28 -25.28 2.46 10.22
CA TRP A 28 -24.35 1.62 9.47
C TRP A 28 -24.92 0.23 9.17
N GLU A 29 -25.52 -0.43 10.17
CA GLU A 29 -26.08 -1.77 9.98
C GLU A 29 -27.30 -1.75 9.05
N GLN A 30 -28.14 -0.72 9.11
CA GLN A 30 -29.25 -0.53 8.19
C GLN A 30 -28.76 -0.34 6.76
N GLU A 31 -27.76 0.51 6.56
CA GLU A 31 -27.16 0.75 5.25
C GLU A 31 -26.57 -0.56 4.69
N LEU A 32 -25.79 -1.28 5.49
CA LEU A 32 -25.19 -2.58 5.12
C LEU A 32 -26.24 -3.59 4.65
N ARG A 33 -27.39 -3.67 5.35
CA ARG A 33 -28.49 -4.59 5.00
C ARG A 33 -29.23 -4.18 3.72
N SER A 34 -29.17 -2.91 3.33
CA SER A 34 -29.84 -2.41 2.12
C SER A 34 -29.01 -2.56 0.84
N LEU A 35 -27.69 -2.78 0.95
CA LEU A 35 -26.81 -2.93 -0.22
C LEU A 35 -27.22 -4.08 -1.17
N PRO A 36 -27.65 -5.26 -0.69
CA PRO A 36 -28.13 -6.33 -1.56
C PRO A 36 -29.34 -5.94 -2.42
N GLU A 37 -30.26 -5.13 -1.90
CA GLU A 37 -31.42 -4.67 -2.65
C GLU A 37 -31.01 -3.71 -3.78
N ALA A 38 -30.05 -2.83 -3.52
CA ALA A 38 -29.49 -1.96 -4.54
C ALA A 38 -28.71 -2.75 -5.61
N ALA A 39 -27.99 -3.80 -5.23
CA ALA A 39 -27.35 -4.70 -6.19
C ALA A 39 -28.37 -5.46 -7.04
N ALA A 40 -29.48 -5.91 -6.46
CA ALA A 40 -30.55 -6.58 -7.20
C ALA A 40 -31.15 -5.68 -8.30
N GLN A 41 -31.21 -4.36 -8.09
CA GLN A 41 -31.61 -3.42 -9.14
C GLN A 41 -30.62 -3.40 -10.30
N ILE A 42 -29.31 -3.48 -10.02
CA ILE A 42 -28.28 -3.56 -11.06
C ILE A 42 -28.34 -4.89 -11.81
N GLU A 43 -28.68 -5.99 -11.13
CA GLU A 43 -28.85 -7.31 -11.78
C GLU A 43 -29.95 -7.31 -12.85
N THR A 44 -30.90 -6.38 -12.82
CA THR A 44 -31.91 -6.22 -13.89
C THR A 44 -31.34 -5.79 -15.24
N PHE A 45 -30.10 -5.28 -15.27
CA PHE A 45 -29.37 -4.92 -16.48
C PHE A 45 -28.69 -6.13 -17.16
N LYS A 46 -28.65 -7.28 -16.49
CA LYS A 46 -27.98 -8.48 -16.98
C LYS A 46 -28.55 -8.96 -18.31
N GLY A 47 -27.68 -9.18 -19.29
CA GLY A 47 -27.98 -9.55 -20.66
C GLY A 47 -28.43 -8.38 -21.55
N ARG A 48 -28.50 -7.15 -21.01
CA ARG A 48 -29.12 -5.99 -21.68
C ARG A 48 -28.13 -4.89 -22.01
N LEU A 49 -26.87 -4.99 -21.58
CA LEU A 49 -25.86 -3.93 -21.82
C LEU A 49 -25.56 -3.69 -23.31
N GLY A 50 -25.87 -4.68 -24.16
CA GLY A 50 -25.78 -4.56 -25.61
C GLY A 50 -26.97 -3.88 -26.30
N GLU A 51 -28.06 -3.57 -25.57
CA GLU A 51 -29.28 -2.98 -26.16
C GLU A 51 -29.09 -1.51 -26.59
N GLY A 52 -28.14 -0.78 -25.98
CA GLY A 52 -27.82 0.59 -26.36
C GLY A 52 -26.96 1.35 -25.34
N ALA A 53 -26.47 2.53 -25.74
CA ALA A 53 -25.62 3.38 -24.91
C ALA A 53 -26.31 3.83 -23.60
N GLU A 54 -27.62 4.11 -23.65
CA GLU A 54 -28.41 4.51 -22.48
C GLU A 54 -28.50 3.39 -21.43
N GLN A 55 -28.67 2.14 -21.88
CA GLN A 55 -28.75 0.98 -20.99
C GLN A 55 -27.41 0.71 -20.31
N LEU A 56 -26.30 0.90 -21.03
CA LEU A 56 -24.96 0.84 -20.46
C LEU A 56 -24.73 1.96 -19.43
N LEU A 57 -25.08 3.21 -19.78
CA LEU A 57 -24.92 4.36 -18.87
C LEU A 57 -25.69 4.15 -17.57
N ALA A 58 -26.98 3.80 -17.65
CA ALA A 58 -27.80 3.58 -16.47
C ALA A 58 -27.28 2.44 -15.58
N CYS A 59 -26.68 1.39 -16.16
CA CYS A 59 -26.02 0.34 -15.39
C CYS A 59 -24.77 0.86 -14.66
N LEU A 60 -23.93 1.63 -15.36
CA LEU A 60 -22.70 2.18 -14.82
C LEU A 60 -22.98 3.19 -13.69
N ASP A 61 -23.96 4.07 -13.86
CA ASP A 61 -24.40 5.03 -12.85
C ASP A 61 -24.93 4.32 -11.60
N ALA A 62 -25.81 3.32 -11.77
CA ALA A 62 -26.34 2.55 -10.65
C ALA A 62 -25.23 1.80 -9.90
N ARG A 63 -24.24 1.27 -10.64
CA ARG A 63 -23.06 0.63 -10.06
C ARG A 63 -22.17 1.61 -9.31
N GLU A 64 -21.90 2.78 -9.85
CA GLU A 64 -21.09 3.81 -9.18
C GLU A 64 -21.76 4.27 -7.88
N ALA A 65 -23.06 4.55 -7.91
CA ALA A 65 -23.83 4.90 -6.72
C ALA A 65 -23.76 3.82 -5.63
N LEU A 66 -23.85 2.54 -6.02
CA LEU A 66 -23.67 1.43 -5.09
C LEU A 66 -22.23 1.33 -4.56
N GLN A 67 -21.22 1.56 -5.41
CA GLN A 67 -19.81 1.52 -5.02
C GLN A 67 -19.46 2.61 -4.00
N GLU A 68 -20.03 3.81 -4.12
CA GLU A 68 -19.86 4.87 -3.12
C GLU A 68 -20.39 4.42 -1.75
N ARG A 69 -21.60 3.86 -1.72
CA ARG A 69 -22.25 3.33 -0.51
C ARG A 69 -21.43 2.21 0.11
N ILE A 70 -20.98 1.26 -0.70
CA ILE A 70 -20.06 0.19 -0.30
C ILE A 70 -18.79 0.79 0.32
N GLY A 71 -18.19 1.79 -0.31
CA GLY A 71 -16.96 2.43 0.15
C GLY A 71 -17.10 3.02 1.55
N LYS A 72 -18.20 3.73 1.83
CA LYS A 72 -18.50 4.28 3.16
C LYS A 72 -18.71 3.16 4.18
N THR A 73 -19.58 2.21 3.89
CA THR A 73 -19.94 1.09 4.80
C THR A 73 -18.75 0.20 5.14
N ALA A 74 -17.92 -0.13 4.14
CA ALA A 74 -16.71 -0.92 4.32
C ALA A 74 -15.66 -0.17 5.14
N SER A 75 -15.45 1.12 4.85
CA SER A 75 -14.48 1.96 5.55
C SER A 75 -14.83 2.09 7.03
N TYR A 76 -16.11 2.30 7.35
CA TYR A 76 -16.56 2.39 8.74
C TYR A 76 -16.21 1.13 9.55
N ALA A 77 -16.58 -0.06 9.04
CA ALA A 77 -16.30 -1.33 9.71
C ALA A 77 -14.78 -1.58 9.86
N ARG A 78 -14.00 -1.30 8.81
CA ARG A 78 -12.54 -1.47 8.82
C ARG A 78 -11.86 -0.52 9.81
N LEU A 79 -12.29 0.74 9.86
CA LEU A 79 -11.75 1.73 10.80
C LEU A 79 -12.09 1.34 12.24
N LYS A 80 -13.34 0.97 12.53
CA LYS A 80 -13.74 0.44 13.85
C LYS A 80 -12.90 -0.77 14.28
N GLN A 81 -12.66 -1.74 13.39
CA GLN A 81 -11.79 -2.87 13.69
C GLN A 81 -10.33 -2.46 13.92
N SER A 82 -9.85 -1.43 13.23
CA SER A 82 -8.49 -0.90 13.42
C SER A 82 -8.32 -0.14 14.74
N GLU A 83 -9.41 0.41 15.31
CA GLU A 83 -9.40 1.04 16.63
C GLU A 83 -9.11 0.06 17.76
N ASP A 84 -9.69 -1.13 17.68
CA ASP A 84 -9.48 -2.24 18.60
C ASP A 84 -9.76 -3.56 17.88
N SER A 85 -8.68 -4.21 17.45
CA SER A 85 -8.74 -5.48 16.73
C SER A 85 -9.07 -6.68 17.62
N THR A 86 -9.19 -6.48 18.94
CA THR A 86 -9.57 -7.51 19.92
C THR A 86 -11.03 -7.45 20.33
N ASN A 87 -11.74 -6.38 19.95
CA ASN A 87 -13.15 -6.20 20.27
C ASN A 87 -14.03 -7.18 19.46
N PRO A 88 -14.79 -8.08 20.11
CA PRO A 88 -15.58 -9.09 19.42
C PRO A 88 -16.66 -8.50 18.52
N VAL A 89 -17.26 -7.36 18.89
CA VAL A 89 -18.29 -6.68 18.08
C VAL A 89 -17.67 -6.14 16.79
N ASN A 90 -16.48 -5.55 16.86
CA ASN A 90 -15.79 -5.03 15.68
C ASN A 90 -15.36 -6.16 14.73
N ILE A 91 -14.89 -7.28 15.29
CA ILE A 91 -14.54 -8.49 14.52
C ILE A 91 -15.78 -9.02 13.79
N GLU A 92 -16.90 -9.18 14.50
CA GLU A 92 -18.16 -9.66 13.93
C GLU A 92 -18.70 -8.72 12.84
N ASN A 93 -18.70 -7.41 13.10
CA ASN A 93 -19.15 -6.41 12.13
C ASN A 93 -18.28 -6.37 10.87
N SER A 94 -16.96 -6.50 11.02
CA SER A 94 -16.03 -6.59 9.90
C SER A 94 -16.27 -7.86 9.06
N ALA A 95 -16.51 -9.01 9.73
CA ALA A 95 -16.86 -10.27 9.05
C ALA A 95 -18.18 -10.16 8.28
N LYS A 96 -19.25 -9.64 8.91
CA LYS A 96 -20.55 -9.40 8.26
C LYS A 96 -20.44 -8.51 7.03
N ALA A 97 -19.69 -7.41 7.13
CA ALA A 97 -19.44 -6.53 6.00
C ALA A 97 -18.67 -7.27 4.90
N GLY A 98 -17.61 -8.00 5.25
CA GLY A 98 -16.82 -8.80 4.30
C GLY A 98 -17.67 -9.81 3.51
N ASP A 99 -18.56 -10.53 4.18
CA ASP A 99 -19.44 -11.52 3.55
C ASP A 99 -20.41 -10.87 2.56
N ILE A 100 -21.08 -9.79 2.96
CA ILE A 100 -22.00 -9.06 2.08
C ILE A 100 -21.24 -8.52 0.87
N LEU A 101 -20.12 -7.82 1.08
CA LEU A 101 -19.34 -7.23 -0.01
C LEU A 101 -18.81 -8.28 -1.00
N SER A 102 -18.42 -9.46 -0.50
CA SER A 102 -18.00 -10.58 -1.34
C SER A 102 -19.15 -11.08 -2.22
N ASN A 103 -20.35 -11.20 -1.65
CA ASN A 103 -21.55 -11.58 -2.39
C ASN A 103 -21.93 -10.55 -3.45
N LEU A 104 -21.90 -9.25 -3.12
CA LEU A 104 -22.18 -8.17 -4.09
C LEU A 104 -21.16 -8.16 -5.24
N SER A 105 -19.87 -8.32 -4.93
CA SER A 105 -18.81 -8.39 -5.95
C SER A 105 -19.04 -9.56 -6.92
N SER A 106 -19.43 -10.72 -6.38
CA SER A 106 -19.78 -11.90 -7.17
C SER A 106 -21.00 -11.64 -8.06
N SER A 107 -22.08 -11.09 -7.50
CA SER A 107 -23.33 -10.89 -8.23
C SER A 107 -23.22 -9.83 -9.32
N LEU A 108 -22.40 -8.80 -9.13
CA LEU A 108 -22.17 -7.71 -10.10
C LEU A 108 -21.03 -7.99 -11.11
N SER A 109 -20.36 -9.14 -11.00
CA SER A 109 -19.26 -9.52 -11.90
C SER A 109 -19.69 -9.63 -13.38
N PHE A 110 -20.99 -9.83 -13.64
CA PHE A 110 -21.54 -9.86 -15.00
C PHE A 110 -21.32 -8.53 -15.73
N VAL A 111 -21.33 -7.38 -15.05
CA VAL A 111 -21.24 -6.05 -15.71
C VAL A 111 -19.96 -5.95 -16.54
N ASN A 112 -18.82 -6.27 -15.93
CA ASN A 112 -17.54 -6.24 -16.64
C ASN A 112 -17.45 -7.36 -17.69
N SER A 113 -18.06 -8.52 -17.43
CA SER A 113 -18.03 -9.65 -18.37
C SER A 113 -18.82 -9.35 -19.63
N GLU A 114 -20.05 -8.87 -19.49
CA GLU A 114 -20.91 -8.52 -20.62
C GLU A 114 -20.35 -7.35 -21.44
N ILE A 115 -19.77 -6.32 -20.81
CA ILE A 115 -19.13 -5.23 -21.55
C ILE A 115 -17.97 -5.74 -22.40
N VAL A 116 -17.17 -6.67 -21.86
CA VAL A 116 -16.06 -7.29 -22.60
C VAL A 116 -16.57 -8.16 -23.74
N ASP A 117 -17.68 -8.87 -23.53
CA ASP A 117 -18.27 -9.76 -24.54
C ASP A 117 -19.02 -9.01 -25.65
N LEU A 118 -19.22 -7.69 -25.52
CA LEU A 118 -19.80 -6.88 -26.59
C LEU A 118 -18.95 -6.99 -27.88
N PRO A 119 -19.58 -6.91 -29.07
CA PRO A 119 -18.88 -6.87 -30.33
C PRO A 119 -17.87 -5.71 -30.38
N ASP A 120 -16.72 -5.94 -31.01
CA ASP A 120 -15.67 -4.93 -31.14
C ASP A 120 -16.21 -3.64 -31.79
N GLY A 121 -15.84 -2.48 -31.26
CA GLY A 121 -16.35 -1.18 -31.72
C GLY A 121 -17.67 -0.74 -31.08
N THR A 122 -18.38 -1.60 -30.34
CA THR A 122 -19.67 -1.25 -29.72
C THR A 122 -19.51 -0.18 -28.65
N VAL A 123 -18.52 -0.32 -27.75
CA VAL A 123 -18.31 0.63 -26.65
C VAL A 123 -17.79 1.96 -27.19
N GLU A 124 -16.91 1.94 -28.19
CA GLU A 124 -16.41 3.14 -28.87
C GLU A 124 -17.54 3.89 -29.58
N ARG A 125 -18.51 3.17 -30.13
CA ARG A 125 -19.73 3.76 -30.69
C ARG A 125 -20.59 4.39 -29.60
N TYR A 126 -20.85 3.69 -28.50
CA TYR A 126 -21.66 4.22 -27.39
C TYR A 126 -21.06 5.50 -26.78
N LEU A 127 -19.73 5.53 -26.61
CA LEU A 127 -19.02 6.73 -26.14
C LEU A 127 -19.19 7.95 -27.07
N LYS A 128 -19.39 7.73 -28.38
CA LYS A 128 -19.65 8.81 -29.35
C LYS A 128 -21.11 9.21 -29.39
N GLU A 129 -22.02 8.25 -29.22
CA GLU A 129 -23.47 8.46 -29.26
C GLU A 129 -23.99 9.21 -28.03
N LEU A 130 -23.43 8.93 -26.85
CA LEU A 130 -23.95 9.44 -25.58
C LEU A 130 -22.85 10.12 -24.74
N PRO A 131 -22.79 11.47 -24.72
CA PRO A 131 -21.79 12.21 -23.95
C PRO A 131 -21.77 11.92 -22.45
N GLY A 132 -22.89 11.44 -21.88
CA GLY A 132 -22.97 11.01 -20.47
C GLY A 132 -22.05 9.84 -20.11
N LEU A 133 -21.53 9.10 -21.08
CA LEU A 133 -20.56 8.02 -20.85
C LEU A 133 -19.11 8.52 -20.71
N GLU A 134 -18.84 9.81 -20.94
CA GLU A 134 -17.49 10.38 -20.87
C GLU A 134 -16.77 10.11 -19.55
N PRO A 135 -17.40 10.25 -18.35
CA PRO A 135 -16.74 9.96 -17.08
C PRO A 135 -16.24 8.52 -16.98
N TYR A 136 -16.87 7.59 -17.69
CA TYR A 136 -16.53 6.18 -17.72
C TYR A 136 -15.55 5.80 -18.84
N ALA A 137 -15.19 6.73 -19.74
CA ALA A 137 -14.38 6.42 -20.92
C ALA A 137 -13.06 5.73 -20.57
N ARG A 138 -12.36 6.20 -19.52
CA ARG A 138 -11.10 5.59 -19.08
C ARG A 138 -11.28 4.17 -18.55
N SER A 139 -12.32 3.93 -17.74
CA SER A 139 -12.54 2.62 -17.12
C SER A 139 -12.99 1.59 -18.17
N LEU A 140 -13.83 2.01 -19.12
CA LEU A 140 -14.25 1.23 -20.27
C LEU A 140 -13.08 0.91 -21.20
N ALA A 141 -12.24 1.90 -21.55
CA ALA A 141 -11.06 1.67 -22.37
C ALA A 141 -10.07 0.70 -21.70
N ARG A 142 -9.89 0.77 -20.37
CA ARG A 142 -9.09 -0.22 -19.64
C ARG A 142 -9.69 -1.62 -19.77
N LEU A 143 -10.99 -1.76 -19.56
CA LEU A 143 -11.67 -3.04 -19.63
C LEU A 143 -11.59 -3.67 -21.04
N ILE A 144 -11.72 -2.86 -22.09
CA ILE A 144 -11.55 -3.32 -23.49
C ILE A 144 -10.12 -3.77 -23.77
N ARG A 145 -9.10 -3.04 -23.27
CA ARG A 145 -7.71 -3.49 -23.40
C ARG A 145 -7.46 -4.83 -22.74
N GLU A 146 -8.10 -5.09 -21.60
CA GLU A 146 -8.02 -6.39 -20.91
C GLU A 146 -8.67 -7.53 -21.71
N LYS A 147 -9.62 -7.24 -22.61
CA LYS A 147 -10.27 -8.24 -23.49
C LYS A 147 -9.24 -9.02 -24.32
N ALA A 148 -8.24 -8.34 -24.87
CA ALA A 148 -7.19 -8.96 -25.69
C ALA A 148 -6.36 -10.01 -24.93
N HIS A 149 -6.37 -9.95 -23.60
CA HIS A 149 -5.59 -10.80 -22.71
C HIS A 149 -6.45 -11.73 -21.84
N ARG A 150 -7.76 -11.79 -22.12
CA ARG A 150 -8.69 -12.72 -21.49
C ARG A 150 -8.71 -14.03 -22.25
N LEU A 151 -8.79 -15.11 -21.48
CA LEU A 151 -8.97 -16.45 -22.01
C LEU A 151 -10.45 -16.75 -22.19
N THR A 152 -10.78 -17.93 -22.71
CA THR A 152 -12.18 -18.36 -22.78
C THR A 152 -12.79 -18.43 -21.37
N PRO A 153 -14.12 -18.23 -21.22
CA PRO A 153 -14.79 -18.29 -19.92
C PRO A 153 -14.49 -19.58 -19.13
N GLU A 154 -14.44 -20.73 -19.81
CA GLU A 154 -14.09 -22.01 -19.20
C GLU A 154 -12.66 -22.01 -18.67
N THR A 155 -11.72 -21.44 -19.42
CA THR A 155 -10.31 -21.38 -19.04
C THR A 155 -10.10 -20.42 -17.87
N GLU A 156 -10.74 -19.25 -17.89
CA GLU A 156 -10.71 -18.31 -16.76
C GLU A 156 -11.28 -18.94 -15.49
N LYS A 157 -12.38 -19.71 -15.60
CA LYS A 157 -12.96 -20.45 -14.46
C LYS A 157 -12.00 -21.49 -13.90
N VAL A 158 -11.27 -22.21 -14.76
CA VAL A 158 -10.25 -23.18 -14.34
C VAL A 158 -9.11 -22.47 -13.62
N LEU A 159 -8.56 -21.39 -14.19
CA LEU A 159 -7.48 -20.62 -13.56
C LEU A 159 -7.90 -20.03 -12.21
N ALA A 160 -9.12 -19.47 -12.12
CA ALA A 160 -9.67 -18.95 -10.87
C ALA A 160 -9.80 -20.05 -9.81
N SER A 161 -10.25 -21.25 -10.19
CA SER A 161 -10.36 -22.40 -9.27
C SER A 161 -8.99 -22.92 -8.80
N LEU A 162 -7.93 -22.70 -9.59
CA LEU A 162 -6.55 -23.04 -9.26
C LEU A 162 -5.82 -21.91 -8.52
N GLY A 163 -6.47 -20.78 -8.23
CA GLY A 163 -5.84 -19.58 -7.65
C GLY A 163 -4.98 -19.89 -6.42
N GLU A 164 -5.49 -20.65 -5.46
CA GLU A 164 -4.72 -21.03 -4.26
C GLU A 164 -3.46 -21.84 -4.60
N VAL A 165 -3.52 -22.72 -5.61
CA VAL A 165 -2.37 -23.51 -6.05
C VAL A 165 -1.36 -22.61 -6.75
N LEU A 166 -1.83 -21.72 -7.63
CA LEU A 166 -1.02 -20.77 -8.38
C LEU A 166 -0.34 -19.72 -7.47
N ASP A 167 -0.94 -19.38 -6.34
CA ASP A 167 -0.38 -18.44 -5.34
C ASP A 167 0.48 -19.13 -4.28
N SER A 168 0.56 -20.46 -4.29
CA SER A 168 1.32 -21.23 -3.31
C SER A 168 2.82 -20.89 -3.24
N PRO A 169 3.55 -20.53 -4.33
CA PRO A 169 4.98 -20.24 -4.23
C PRO A 169 5.29 -19.11 -3.24
N TYR A 170 4.51 -18.01 -3.28
CA TYR A 170 4.65 -16.90 -2.35
C TYR A 170 4.29 -17.31 -0.92
N ARG A 171 3.22 -18.09 -0.72
CA ARG A 171 2.84 -18.57 0.62
C ARG A 171 3.91 -19.47 1.23
N ILE A 172 4.50 -20.37 0.43
CA ILE A 172 5.58 -21.26 0.86
C ILE A 172 6.80 -20.44 1.27
N TYR A 173 7.22 -19.47 0.44
CA TYR A 173 8.29 -18.54 0.80
C TYR A 173 8.00 -17.82 2.13
N LEU A 174 6.79 -17.27 2.29
CA LEU A 174 6.41 -16.52 3.47
C LEU A 174 6.38 -17.39 4.73
N ARG A 175 5.89 -18.63 4.64
CA ARG A 175 5.89 -19.61 5.75
C ARG A 175 7.30 -20.01 6.13
N GLY A 176 8.15 -20.33 5.16
CA GLY A 176 9.57 -20.63 5.42
C GLY A 176 10.27 -19.47 6.11
N LYS A 177 10.07 -18.24 5.61
CA LYS A 177 10.63 -17.01 6.18
C LYS A 177 10.20 -16.76 7.64
N LEU A 178 8.91 -16.93 7.95
CA LEU A 178 8.33 -16.48 9.22
C LEU A 178 8.23 -17.58 10.29
N ALA A 179 8.21 -18.86 9.91
CA ALA A 179 7.97 -19.97 10.83
C ALA A 179 9.14 -20.95 10.92
N ASP A 180 9.77 -21.30 9.80
CA ASP A 180 10.72 -22.41 9.74
C ASP A 180 12.18 -21.97 9.87
N MET A 181 12.51 -20.73 9.48
CA MET A 181 13.86 -20.20 9.58
C MET A 181 14.25 -19.94 11.04
N THR A 182 15.29 -20.62 11.49
CA THR A 182 15.93 -20.36 12.79
C THR A 182 17.31 -19.75 12.57
N PHE A 183 17.62 -18.73 13.36
CA PHE A 183 18.88 -18.00 13.26
C PHE A 183 19.73 -18.26 14.50
N ASP A 184 21.04 -18.36 14.30
CA ASP A 184 21.99 -18.33 15.41
C ASP A 184 22.00 -16.95 16.07
N ASP A 185 22.27 -16.92 17.38
CA ASP A 185 22.39 -15.69 18.14
C ASP A 185 23.50 -14.77 17.57
N ALA A 186 23.26 -13.47 17.64
CA ALA A 186 24.27 -12.46 17.37
C ALA A 186 25.05 -12.11 18.66
N LEU A 187 26.28 -11.64 18.53
CA LEU A 187 27.09 -11.16 19.65
C LEU A 187 27.13 -9.64 19.68
N ASP A 188 26.89 -9.05 20.86
CA ASP A 188 27.05 -7.61 21.07
C ASP A 188 28.49 -7.20 21.44
N GLY A 189 28.69 -5.90 21.69
CA GLY A 189 29.93 -5.28 22.12
C GLY A 189 30.59 -5.94 23.33
N GLU A 190 29.78 -6.54 24.21
CA GLU A 190 30.18 -7.17 25.46
C GLU A 190 30.30 -8.70 25.37
N ASP A 191 30.21 -9.28 24.16
CA ASP A 191 30.20 -10.74 23.92
C ASP A 191 28.97 -11.47 24.48
N ASN A 192 27.87 -10.74 24.74
CA ASN A 192 26.62 -11.38 25.12
C ASN A 192 25.86 -11.88 23.90
N ASN A 193 25.25 -13.06 24.03
CA ASN A 193 24.32 -13.59 23.03
C ASN A 193 23.05 -12.74 22.97
N ARG A 194 22.67 -12.37 21.75
CA ARG A 194 21.46 -11.62 21.41
C ARG A 194 20.63 -12.46 20.44
N PRO A 195 19.41 -12.88 20.84
CA PRO A 195 18.54 -13.69 19.99
C PRO A 195 18.30 -13.04 18.63
N LEU A 196 18.52 -13.80 17.55
CA LEU A 196 18.31 -13.30 16.19
C LEU A 196 17.00 -13.82 15.60
N SER A 197 16.32 -12.95 14.88
CA SER A 197 15.19 -13.30 14.02
C SER A 197 15.17 -12.35 12.84
N TRP A 198 14.34 -12.65 11.83
CA TRP A 198 14.15 -11.74 10.71
C TRP A 198 13.75 -10.33 11.17
N SER A 199 12.78 -10.23 12.07
CA SER A 199 12.28 -8.97 12.62
C SER A 199 13.32 -8.25 13.46
N PHE A 200 14.08 -8.96 14.31
CA PHE A 200 15.14 -8.35 15.11
C PHE A 200 16.28 -7.82 14.24
N TYR A 201 16.64 -8.54 13.17
CA TYR A 201 17.66 -8.07 12.24
C TYR A 201 17.23 -6.76 11.55
N GLU A 202 16.07 -6.74 10.88
CA GLU A 202 15.61 -5.60 10.08
C GLU A 202 15.23 -4.38 10.92
N ASN A 203 14.61 -4.57 12.10
CA ASN A 203 14.07 -3.45 12.88
C ASN A 203 15.02 -2.94 13.97
N ASN A 204 16.00 -3.75 14.40
CA ASN A 204 16.84 -3.41 15.54
C ASN A 204 18.33 -3.50 15.19
N TYR A 205 18.79 -4.69 14.81
CA TYR A 205 20.22 -4.95 14.79
C TYR A 205 20.92 -4.30 13.61
N GLU A 206 20.35 -4.24 12.41
CA GLU A 206 21.03 -3.60 11.26
C GLU A 206 21.22 -2.08 11.42
N MET A 207 20.37 -1.45 12.25
CA MET A 207 20.39 -0.02 12.54
C MET A 207 21.09 0.33 13.88
N SER A 208 21.49 -0.68 14.66
CA SER A 208 22.13 -0.48 15.97
C SER A 208 23.37 0.40 15.87
N SER A 209 23.69 1.16 16.92
CA SER A 209 24.96 1.89 17.04
C SER A 209 26.15 0.97 17.33
N ASP A 210 25.89 -0.22 17.90
CA ASP A 210 26.91 -1.23 18.21
C ASP A 210 27.41 -1.92 16.93
N THR A 211 28.68 -1.68 16.60
CA THR A 211 29.32 -2.22 15.39
C THR A 211 29.53 -3.73 15.44
N LYS A 212 29.77 -4.30 16.62
CA LYS A 212 29.97 -5.74 16.77
C LYS A 212 28.65 -6.48 16.61
N LEU A 213 27.59 -5.97 17.26
CA LEU A 213 26.22 -6.48 17.07
C LEU A 213 25.79 -6.46 15.60
N ARG A 214 25.96 -5.32 14.92
CA ARG A 214 25.62 -5.18 13.49
C ARG A 214 26.32 -6.24 12.62
N ARG A 215 27.62 -6.42 12.83
CA ARG A 215 28.44 -7.35 12.03
C ARG A 215 28.11 -8.80 12.32
N SER A 216 27.98 -9.15 13.61
CA SER A 216 27.62 -10.51 14.03
C SER A 216 26.24 -10.89 13.53
N ALA A 217 25.25 -10.00 13.69
CA ALA A 217 23.90 -10.22 13.22
C ALA A 217 23.83 -10.38 11.70
N TYR A 218 24.54 -9.55 10.93
CA TYR A 218 24.61 -9.70 9.47
C TYR A 218 25.23 -11.04 9.04
N ALA A 219 26.30 -11.48 9.71
CA ALA A 219 26.97 -12.73 9.40
C ALA A 219 26.06 -13.95 9.68
N ALA A 220 25.46 -14.01 10.86
CA ALA A 220 24.50 -15.06 11.23
C ALA A 220 23.29 -15.05 10.29
N PHE A 221 22.69 -13.87 10.06
CA PHE A 221 21.55 -13.71 9.15
C PHE A 221 21.85 -14.20 7.72
N SER A 222 23.00 -13.80 7.17
CA SER A 222 23.41 -14.21 5.82
C SER A 222 23.74 -15.70 5.73
N SER A 223 24.32 -16.28 6.79
CA SER A 223 24.59 -17.73 6.86
C SER A 223 23.30 -18.53 6.79
N THR A 224 22.32 -18.20 7.63
CA THR A 224 21.01 -18.85 7.62
C THR A 224 20.33 -18.68 6.26
N LEU A 225 20.32 -17.50 5.65
CA LEU A 225 19.78 -17.32 4.30
C LEU A 225 20.43 -18.26 3.26
N ASN A 226 21.75 -18.46 3.37
CA ASN A 226 22.49 -19.34 2.49
C ASN A 226 22.16 -20.83 2.71
N GLU A 227 21.74 -21.23 3.89
CA GLU A 227 21.26 -22.60 4.16
C GLU A 227 19.92 -22.88 3.47
N TYR A 228 19.01 -21.90 3.44
CA TYR A 228 17.69 -22.03 2.82
C TYR A 228 17.65 -21.66 1.32
N LYS A 229 18.80 -21.25 0.74
CA LYS A 229 18.86 -20.69 -0.62
C LYS A 229 18.25 -21.56 -1.71
N ASN A 230 18.38 -22.89 -1.61
CA ASN A 230 17.88 -23.80 -2.65
C ASN A 230 16.35 -23.84 -2.66
N THR A 231 15.74 -23.92 -1.47
CA THR A 231 14.28 -23.94 -1.32
C THR A 231 13.65 -22.64 -1.78
N PHE A 232 14.23 -21.50 -1.40
CA PHE A 232 13.74 -20.20 -1.85
C PHE A 232 14.02 -19.95 -3.34
N ALA A 233 15.14 -20.43 -3.88
CA ALA A 233 15.41 -20.37 -5.30
C ALA A 233 14.37 -21.16 -6.11
N GLU A 234 14.01 -22.37 -5.67
CA GLU A 234 12.96 -23.16 -6.34
C GLU A 234 11.58 -22.52 -6.24
N GLY A 235 11.23 -21.97 -5.06
CA GLY A 235 9.99 -21.22 -4.87
C GLY A 235 9.90 -20.01 -5.81
N TYR A 236 10.98 -19.23 -5.91
CA TYR A 236 11.05 -18.10 -6.84
C TYR A 236 11.04 -18.52 -8.31
N ALA A 237 11.78 -19.57 -8.67
CA ALA A 237 11.79 -20.11 -10.02
C ALA A 237 10.38 -20.60 -10.45
N THR A 238 9.63 -21.21 -9.52
CA THR A 238 8.24 -21.62 -9.75
C THR A 238 7.34 -20.42 -9.98
N GLU A 239 7.48 -19.34 -9.20
CA GLU A 239 6.74 -18.09 -9.40
C GLU A 239 7.03 -17.47 -10.78
N VAL A 240 8.31 -17.37 -11.15
CA VAL A 240 8.71 -16.86 -12.47
C VAL A 240 8.15 -17.75 -13.59
N LYS A 241 8.22 -19.07 -13.45
CA LYS A 241 7.71 -20.01 -14.45
C LYS A 241 6.18 -19.90 -14.60
N LYS A 242 5.45 -19.73 -13.49
CA LYS A 242 4.01 -19.43 -13.51
C LYS A 242 3.74 -18.17 -14.33
N GLN A 243 4.45 -17.08 -14.05
CA GLN A 243 4.28 -15.81 -14.76
C GLN A 243 4.59 -15.94 -16.26
N VAL A 244 5.65 -16.66 -16.64
CA VAL A 244 5.99 -16.94 -18.05
C VAL A 244 4.87 -17.72 -18.74
N VAL A 245 4.32 -18.75 -18.11
CA VAL A 245 3.21 -19.53 -18.70
C VAL A 245 1.96 -18.66 -18.85
N LEU A 246 1.58 -17.90 -17.82
CA LEU A 246 0.40 -17.05 -17.85
C LEU A 246 0.52 -15.92 -18.90
N SER A 247 1.69 -15.28 -19.01
CA SER A 247 1.92 -14.24 -20.03
C SER A 247 1.69 -14.76 -21.45
N ARG A 248 2.21 -15.95 -21.76
CA ARG A 248 2.03 -16.61 -23.06
C ARG A 248 0.58 -17.02 -23.31
N LEU A 249 -0.08 -17.62 -22.31
CA LEU A 249 -1.49 -18.01 -22.43
C LEU A 249 -2.37 -16.79 -22.73
N ARG A 250 -2.11 -15.67 -22.05
CA ARG A 250 -2.83 -14.41 -22.19
C ARG A 250 -2.35 -13.55 -23.37
N GLY A 251 -1.47 -14.06 -24.23
CA GLY A 251 -1.02 -13.36 -25.43
C GLY A 251 -0.23 -12.08 -25.18
N TYR A 252 0.48 -11.95 -24.06
CA TYR A 252 1.46 -10.88 -23.85
C TYR A 252 2.79 -11.20 -24.53
N ASP A 253 3.50 -10.16 -24.97
CA ASP A 253 4.83 -10.28 -25.57
C ASP A 253 5.85 -10.87 -24.60
N ASP A 254 5.83 -10.41 -23.34
CA ASP A 254 6.60 -10.98 -22.24
C ASP A 254 5.93 -10.77 -20.87
N VAL A 255 6.61 -11.27 -19.83
CA VAL A 255 6.14 -11.17 -18.43
C VAL A 255 6.10 -9.73 -17.96
N THR A 256 7.05 -8.88 -18.39
CA THR A 256 7.10 -7.48 -17.99
C THR A 256 5.87 -6.75 -18.51
N ASP A 257 5.51 -6.93 -19.78
CA ASP A 257 4.31 -6.31 -20.36
C ASP A 257 3.03 -6.79 -19.65
N MET A 258 2.95 -8.08 -19.29
CA MET A 258 1.85 -8.61 -18.48
C MET A 258 1.75 -7.95 -17.09
N LEU A 259 2.86 -7.76 -16.39
CA LEU A 259 2.88 -7.21 -15.03
C LEU A 259 2.68 -5.69 -14.98
N LEU A 260 3.07 -4.98 -16.04
CA LEU A 260 2.89 -3.52 -16.14
C LEU A 260 1.50 -3.12 -16.64
N SER A 261 0.85 -3.95 -17.45
CA SER A 261 -0.46 -3.68 -18.07
C SER A 261 -1.55 -3.22 -17.07
N PRO A 262 -1.79 -3.92 -15.93
CA PRO A 262 -2.78 -3.47 -14.96
C PRO A 262 -2.50 -2.10 -14.35
N GLN A 263 -1.22 -1.71 -14.28
CA GLN A 263 -0.76 -0.43 -13.74
C GLN A 263 -0.77 0.69 -14.79
N GLN A 264 -1.03 0.37 -16.07
CA GLN A 264 -0.96 1.29 -17.22
C GLN A 264 0.42 1.95 -17.34
N VAL A 265 1.48 1.24 -16.93
CA VAL A 265 2.87 1.68 -17.05
C VAL A 265 3.42 1.20 -18.38
N SER A 266 3.97 2.11 -19.19
CA SER A 266 4.65 1.70 -20.41
C SER A 266 6.02 1.09 -20.10
N LYS A 267 6.48 0.19 -20.97
CA LYS A 267 7.83 -0.37 -20.89
C LYS A 267 8.91 0.71 -20.94
N GLU A 268 8.66 1.77 -21.70
CA GLU A 268 9.51 2.97 -21.74
C GLU A 268 9.60 3.64 -20.37
N MET A 269 8.47 3.91 -19.70
CA MET A 269 8.47 4.48 -18.35
C MET A 269 9.23 3.60 -17.35
N TYR A 270 9.01 2.29 -17.41
CA TYR A 270 9.71 1.31 -16.58
C TYR A 270 11.24 1.36 -16.81
N ASN A 271 11.68 1.33 -18.06
CA ASN A 271 13.10 1.38 -18.41
C ASN A 271 13.73 2.74 -18.07
N ASN A 272 13.02 3.85 -18.28
CA ASN A 272 13.52 5.18 -17.95
C ASN A 272 13.84 5.29 -16.44
N VAL A 273 12.99 4.75 -15.56
CA VAL A 273 13.27 4.73 -14.11
C VAL A 273 14.53 3.90 -13.82
N LEU A 274 14.70 2.74 -14.45
CA LEU A 274 15.89 1.91 -14.27
C LEU A 274 17.15 2.64 -14.74
N ASP A 275 17.11 3.29 -15.90
CA ASP A 275 18.22 4.01 -16.48
C ASP A 275 18.61 5.21 -15.62
N ILE A 276 17.65 6.02 -15.16
CA ILE A 276 17.91 7.15 -14.26
C ILE A 276 18.56 6.67 -12.95
N ILE A 277 18.04 5.59 -12.35
CA ILE A 277 18.60 5.05 -11.10
C ILE A 277 20.04 4.56 -11.32
N GLN A 278 20.29 3.83 -12.41
CA GLN A 278 21.59 3.21 -12.66
C GLN A 278 22.64 4.20 -13.15
N GLN A 279 22.25 5.21 -13.93
CA GLN A 279 23.16 6.13 -14.59
C GLN A 279 23.31 7.44 -13.81
N GLU A 280 22.21 8.04 -13.36
CA GLU A 280 22.20 9.38 -12.77
C GLU A 280 22.29 9.34 -11.24
N LEU A 281 21.54 8.45 -10.58
CA LEU A 281 21.53 8.37 -9.11
C LEU A 281 22.79 7.66 -8.57
N ALA A 282 23.34 6.70 -9.30
CA ALA A 282 24.47 5.89 -8.84
C ALA A 282 25.72 6.72 -8.42
N PRO A 283 26.17 7.76 -9.15
CA PRO A 283 27.25 8.65 -8.70
C PRO A 283 26.97 9.32 -7.36
N HIS A 284 25.75 9.80 -7.14
CA HIS A 284 25.35 10.45 -5.88
C HIS A 284 25.32 9.46 -4.72
N MET A 285 24.81 8.25 -4.93
CA MET A 285 24.82 7.19 -3.93
C MET A 285 26.25 6.74 -3.56
N ARG A 286 27.17 6.69 -4.53
CA ARG A 286 28.60 6.44 -4.26
C ARG A 286 29.24 7.58 -3.45
N ARG A 287 28.90 8.84 -3.77
CA ARG A 287 29.37 10.00 -2.98
C ARG A 287 28.85 9.96 -1.55
N LEU A 288 27.57 9.62 -1.35
CA LEU A 288 26.97 9.46 -0.03
C LEU A 288 27.64 8.32 0.76
N ALA A 289 27.92 7.18 0.12
CA ALA A 289 28.64 6.07 0.73
C ALA A 289 30.07 6.46 1.15
N ALA A 290 30.79 7.21 0.30
CA ALA A 290 32.13 7.72 0.62
C ALA A 290 32.11 8.74 1.77
N LEU A 291 31.10 9.62 1.80
CA LEU A 291 30.86 10.56 2.90
C LEU A 291 30.65 9.78 4.22
N LYS A 292 29.69 8.85 4.25
CA LYS A 292 29.43 8.01 5.43
C LYS A 292 30.67 7.27 5.92
N LYS A 293 31.46 6.70 5.00
CA LYS A 293 32.73 6.04 5.34
C LYS A 293 33.68 6.98 6.07
N ARG A 294 33.83 8.22 5.59
CA ARG A 294 34.73 9.22 6.17
C ARG A 294 34.22 9.73 7.53
N GLU A 295 32.96 10.14 7.62
CA GLU A 295 32.38 10.71 8.85
C GLU A 295 32.32 9.67 9.99
N LEU A 296 32.24 8.38 9.66
CA LEU A 296 32.27 7.28 10.63
C LEU A 296 33.68 6.73 10.89
N GLY A 297 34.72 7.29 10.25
CA GLY A 297 36.12 6.85 10.44
C GLY A 297 36.39 5.39 10.04
N LEU A 298 35.72 4.89 9.00
CA LEU A 298 35.75 3.47 8.62
C LEU A 298 36.79 3.18 7.53
N ASP A 299 37.56 2.10 7.68
CA ASP A 299 38.50 1.63 6.63
C ASP A 299 37.78 1.08 5.39
N LYS A 300 36.63 0.42 5.59
CA LYS A 300 35.78 -0.13 4.53
C LYS A 300 34.31 0.00 4.91
N LEU A 301 33.49 0.45 3.96
CA LEU A 301 32.04 0.41 4.10
C LEU A 301 31.53 -0.98 3.70
N MET A 302 30.88 -1.68 4.64
CA MET A 302 30.25 -2.98 4.45
C MET A 302 28.73 -2.85 4.45
N PHE A 303 28.02 -3.85 3.92
CA PHE A 303 26.55 -3.88 3.89
C PHE A 303 25.92 -3.81 5.30
N SER A 304 26.62 -4.28 6.34
CA SER A 304 26.19 -4.24 7.74
C SER A 304 26.28 -2.86 8.42
N LEU A 305 26.43 -1.77 7.67
CA LEU A 305 26.70 -0.42 8.22
C LEU A 305 25.57 0.59 7.92
N ARG A 306 24.33 0.25 8.34
CA ARG A 306 23.14 1.13 8.27
C ARG A 306 22.84 1.92 9.56
N GLY A 307 23.78 2.00 10.51
CA GLY A 307 23.57 2.71 11.77
C GLY A 307 23.20 4.19 11.57
N ARG A 308 22.12 4.64 12.21
CA ARG A 308 21.74 6.06 12.30
C ARG A 308 22.26 6.65 13.61
N ARG A 309 22.69 7.91 13.56
CA ARG A 309 22.81 8.79 14.73
C ARG A 309 21.60 9.72 14.69
N CYS A 310 20.45 9.27 15.15
CA CYS A 310 19.28 10.15 15.33
C CYS A 310 18.65 9.85 16.69
N PRO A 311 18.42 10.86 17.55
CA PRO A 311 17.61 10.70 18.75
C PRO A 311 16.13 10.51 18.36
N PRO A 312 15.33 9.80 19.19
CA PRO A 312 13.89 9.72 18.99
C PRO A 312 13.23 11.10 19.22
N SER A 313 12.39 11.56 18.30
CA SER A 313 11.54 12.74 18.46
C SER A 313 10.19 12.38 19.07
N SER A 314 9.59 13.34 19.76
CA SER A 314 8.22 13.25 20.28
C SER A 314 7.18 13.74 19.25
N LEU A 315 5.94 13.23 19.32
CA LEU A 315 4.84 13.61 18.40
C LEU A 315 4.58 15.13 18.32
N GLN A 316 4.87 15.88 19.39
CA GLN A 316 4.77 17.34 19.40
C GLN A 316 5.88 17.99 18.56
N GLU A 317 7.09 17.44 18.57
CA GLU A 317 8.20 17.91 17.75
C GLU A 317 8.00 17.54 16.28
N ASP A 318 7.39 16.39 15.98
CA ASP A 318 7.09 15.98 14.59
C ASP A 318 6.07 16.92 13.91
N THR A 319 5.09 17.44 14.67
CA THR A 319 4.12 18.42 14.15
C THR A 319 4.78 19.78 13.86
N VAL A 320 5.84 20.12 14.61
CA VAL A 320 6.65 21.34 14.41
C VAL A 320 7.65 21.15 13.26
N LEU A 321 8.19 19.95 13.07
CA LEU A 321 9.10 19.60 11.96
C LEU A 321 8.40 19.58 10.59
N VAL A 322 7.12 19.22 10.51
CA VAL A 322 6.33 19.36 9.26
C VAL A 322 6.13 20.83 8.87
N ARG A 323 6.29 21.79 9.80
CA ARG A 323 6.13 23.24 9.55
C ARG A 323 7.38 23.94 9.01
N VAL A 324 8.55 23.30 8.94
CA VAL A 324 9.79 23.92 8.40
C VAL A 324 10.61 22.90 7.59
N PRO A 325 10.85 23.05 6.27
CA PRO A 325 10.24 23.91 5.28
C PRO A 325 9.41 23.09 4.26
N ALA A 326 8.09 23.30 4.25
CA ALA A 326 7.22 23.00 3.11
C ALA A 326 6.84 24.27 2.29
N PRO A 327 7.75 25.21 1.95
CA PRO A 327 7.35 26.45 1.26
C PRO A 327 7.02 26.23 -0.22
N VAL A 328 7.17 25.02 -0.76
CA VAL A 328 6.93 24.73 -2.19
C VAL A 328 5.68 23.86 -2.42
N LEU A 329 5.18 23.15 -1.40
CA LEU A 329 3.96 22.36 -1.50
C LEU A 329 2.99 22.77 -0.40
N ALA A 330 1.91 23.42 -0.82
CA ALA A 330 0.61 23.42 -0.15
C ALA A 330 0.41 24.31 1.07
N THR A 331 0.70 25.61 0.99
CA THR A 331 0.03 26.58 1.89
C THR A 331 -1.48 26.57 1.67
N ASP A 332 -1.93 26.42 0.41
CA ASP A 332 -3.35 26.36 0.06
C ASP A 332 -3.99 25.01 0.40
N ALA A 333 -3.35 23.87 0.10
CA ALA A 333 -3.97 22.58 0.39
C ALA A 333 -4.01 22.29 1.90
N VAL A 334 -3.03 22.76 2.69
CA VAL A 334 -3.11 22.68 4.16
C VAL A 334 -4.22 23.58 4.70
N ARG A 335 -4.46 24.75 4.08
CA ARG A 335 -5.59 25.63 4.43
C ARG A 335 -6.93 24.99 4.07
N GLU A 336 -7.06 24.44 2.86
CA GLU A 336 -8.27 23.75 2.37
C GLU A 336 -8.61 22.53 3.22
N LEU A 337 -7.60 21.71 3.56
CA LEU A 337 -7.79 20.54 4.44
C LEU A 337 -8.16 20.95 5.88
N SER A 338 -7.69 22.11 6.36
CA SER A 338 -8.11 22.65 7.67
C SER A 338 -9.51 23.24 7.64
N GLU A 339 -9.90 23.92 6.55
CA GLU A 339 -11.26 24.43 6.32
C GLU A 339 -12.28 23.29 6.19
N LEU A 340 -11.87 22.17 5.57
CA LEU A 340 -12.66 20.93 5.46
C LEU A 340 -12.67 20.08 6.74
N GLY A 341 -11.98 20.49 7.81
CA GLY A 341 -11.97 19.79 9.10
C GLY A 341 -11.06 18.56 9.18
N TRP A 342 -10.25 18.29 8.15
CA TRP A 342 -9.28 17.20 8.13
C TRP A 342 -8.00 17.51 8.91
N VAL A 343 -7.82 18.78 9.32
CA VAL A 343 -6.71 19.27 10.16
C VAL A 343 -7.29 20.12 11.31
N ASP A 344 -6.99 19.75 12.56
CA ASP A 344 -7.52 20.38 13.79
C ASP A 344 -7.34 21.92 13.78
N LYS A 345 -8.44 22.66 14.02
CA LYS A 345 -8.54 24.12 13.93
C LYS A 345 -7.62 24.90 14.88
N ARG A 346 -7.05 24.27 15.91
CA ARG A 346 -6.04 24.89 16.81
C ARG A 346 -4.72 25.23 16.11
N ILE A 347 -4.53 24.78 14.88
CA ILE A 347 -3.34 25.08 14.05
C ILE A 347 -3.44 26.48 13.39
N SER A 348 -4.64 27.09 13.32
CA SER A 348 -4.91 28.32 12.55
C SER A 348 -4.57 29.65 13.26
N GLU A 349 -4.33 29.65 14.58
CA GLU A 349 -4.23 30.90 15.36
C GLU A 349 -2.79 31.38 15.68
N ILE A 350 -1.75 30.69 15.19
CA ILE A 350 -0.35 31.09 15.45
C ILE A 350 0.12 32.02 14.32
N ARG A 351 0.26 33.31 14.63
CA ARG A 351 0.77 34.34 13.71
C ARG A 351 2.22 34.05 13.30
N PRO A 352 2.61 34.35 12.04
CA PRO A 352 4.00 34.24 11.60
C PRO A 352 4.86 35.24 12.37
N ASN A 353 5.91 34.76 13.04
CA ASN A 353 6.96 35.64 13.53
C ASN A 353 7.85 36.05 12.35
N ARG A 354 8.22 37.33 12.35
CA ARG A 354 8.91 38.08 11.28
C ARG A 354 10.19 37.41 10.78
N ASP A 355 10.39 37.56 9.48
CA ASP A 355 11.64 37.60 8.70
C ASP A 355 12.92 37.28 9.49
N ILE A 356 13.51 36.12 9.21
CA ILE A 356 14.91 35.85 9.49
C ILE A 356 15.69 36.28 8.25
N ASP A 357 16.40 37.39 8.36
CA ASP A 357 17.39 37.86 7.38
C ASP A 357 18.51 36.82 7.27
N ILE A 358 18.77 36.36 6.05
CA ILE A 358 19.86 35.43 5.72
C ILE A 358 21.08 36.28 5.39
N ASP A 359 21.79 36.81 6.39
CA ASP A 359 23.09 37.48 6.19
C ASP A 359 23.93 37.59 7.49
N ASP A 360 23.88 36.59 8.38
CA ASP A 360 24.84 36.48 9.50
C ASP A 360 25.54 35.11 9.48
N GLU A 361 26.64 35.03 8.71
CA GLU A 361 27.68 34.03 8.89
C GLU A 361 28.43 34.35 10.20
N ASN A 362 27.96 33.84 11.35
CA ASN A 362 28.72 33.52 12.57
C ASN A 362 27.78 33.36 13.78
N GLU A 363 27.04 32.25 13.87
CA GLU A 363 26.50 31.78 15.15
C GLU A 363 26.75 30.28 15.29
N GLU A 364 27.58 29.91 16.27
CA GLU A 364 27.82 28.54 16.68
C GLU A 364 26.55 27.98 17.35
N ASP A 365 25.96 26.93 16.77
CA ASP A 365 24.85 26.18 17.37
C ASP A 365 25.29 25.52 18.70
N PRO A 366 24.69 25.88 19.87
CA PRO A 366 25.12 25.38 21.17
C PRO A 366 24.46 24.05 21.54
N VAL A 367 24.37 23.10 20.59
CA VAL A 367 23.78 21.77 20.84
C VAL A 367 24.84 20.66 20.92
N CYS A 368 26.12 21.01 20.75
CA CYS A 368 27.25 20.09 20.89
C CYS A 368 28.25 20.53 21.97
N SER A 369 27.82 20.57 23.22
CA SER A 369 28.74 20.47 24.35
C SER A 369 28.13 19.58 25.43
N GLY A 370 28.67 18.37 25.57
CA GLY A 370 28.41 17.52 26.72
C GLY A 370 29.06 18.11 27.97
N SER A 371 28.48 17.79 29.12
CA SER A 371 29.15 17.84 30.41
C SER A 371 28.64 16.71 31.29
N ASP A 372 29.59 15.81 31.59
CA ASP A 372 29.70 14.76 32.61
C ASP A 372 28.68 13.60 32.71
#